data_AF-S2S753-F1
#
_entry.id   AF-S2S753-F1
#
_cell.length_a   1.000
_cell.length_b   1.000
_cell.length_c   1.000
_cell.angle_alpha   90.00
_cell.angle_beta   90.00
_cell.angle_gamma   90.00
#
_symmetry.space_group_name_H-M   'P 1'
#
loop_
_entity.id
_entity.type
_entity.pdbx_description
1 polymer ?
#
loop_
_entity_poly.entity_id
_entity_poly.type
_entity_poly.pdbx_seq_one_letter_code
_entity_poly.pdbx_strand_id
1 'polypeptide(L)'
;VQLDDGTDFVMADLPGLIEGASQGVGLGIQFLRHVERTRVLLHLVEMDPDNGREPLDDYDQIRKELGAYDDNILKRPELVVATKMDLPGAAERFADFKAALLARGVAADHIFEISSLTHRGVTPLMHKTAEVLKTAPHFEPKQAAVETADYKYQPEPALKVTRDSDGTFVLTGDKIERAFKMANLDHEDGAMRFARQLRSMGVDDALRDAGAESGDLVAIDDFTFEFVE
;
A
#
# COMPACT_ATOMS: atom_id res chain seq x y z
N VAL A 1 13.64 21.32 2.37
CA VAL A 1 13.68 22.79 2.21
C VAL A 1 13.87 23.39 3.59
N GLN A 2 14.87 24.26 3.76
CA GLN A 2 15.09 24.99 5.02
C GLN A 2 15.02 26.49 4.71
N LEU A 3 14.23 27.22 5.48
CA LEU A 3 14.06 28.67 5.38
C LEU A 3 15.03 29.40 6.29
N ASP A 4 15.21 30.69 6.02
CA ASP A 4 16.06 31.61 6.79
C ASP A 4 15.58 31.81 8.24
N ASP A 5 14.27 31.65 8.48
CA ASP A 5 13.66 31.69 9.82
C ASP A 5 13.85 30.40 10.64
N GLY A 6 14.57 29.41 10.10
CA GLY A 6 14.85 28.13 10.73
C GLY A 6 13.76 27.06 10.53
N THR A 7 12.63 27.39 9.89
CA THR A 7 11.59 26.41 9.55
C THR A 7 12.07 25.48 8.44
N ASP A 8 11.80 24.18 8.57
CA ASP A 8 12.10 23.18 7.56
C ASP A 8 10.88 22.32 7.21
N PHE A 9 10.87 21.82 5.97
CA PHE A 9 9.88 20.88 5.48
C PHE A 9 10.41 20.05 4.31
N VAL A 10 9.79 18.90 4.09
CA VAL A 10 10.11 18.01 2.96
C VAL A 10 9.19 18.34 1.79
N MET A 11 9.77 18.47 0.61
CA MET A 11 9.06 18.60 -0.66
C MET A 11 9.41 17.40 -1.52
N ALA A 12 8.40 16.81 -2.15
CA ALA A 12 8.56 15.75 -3.11
C ALA A 12 7.96 16.21 -4.44
N ASP A 13 8.64 15.89 -5.53
CA ASP A 13 8.13 16.17 -6.87
C ASP A 13 7.22 15.03 -7.32
N LEU A 14 6.10 15.40 -7.92
CA LEU A 14 5.11 14.48 -8.47
C LEU A 14 5.23 14.62 -9.99
N PRO A 15 5.96 13.72 -10.68
CA PRO A 15 6.07 13.81 -12.12
C PRO A 15 4.67 13.78 -12.72
N GLY A 16 4.42 14.70 -13.66
CA GLY A 16 3.11 14.93 -14.25
C GLY A 16 2.41 13.61 -14.53
N LEU A 17 1.21 13.46 -13.96
CA LEU A 17 0.37 12.32 -14.22
C LEU A 17 0.12 12.31 -15.72
N ILE A 18 0.71 11.34 -16.41
CA ILE A 18 0.43 11.10 -17.82
C ILE A 18 -1.02 10.61 -17.87
N GLU A 19 -1.78 11.01 -18.90
CA GLU A 19 -3.13 10.49 -19.13
C GLU A 19 -3.16 8.97 -18.91
N GLY A 20 -4.02 8.50 -18.00
CA GLY A 20 -4.13 7.07 -17.67
C GLY A 20 -3.28 6.60 -16.47
N ALA A 21 -2.57 7.49 -15.77
CA ALA A 21 -1.86 7.13 -14.53
C ALA A 21 -2.79 6.56 -13.44
N SER A 22 -4.04 7.00 -13.38
CA SER A 22 -5.08 6.47 -12.49
C SER A 22 -5.63 5.10 -12.92
N GLN A 23 -5.46 4.71 -14.18
CA GLN A 23 -5.88 3.41 -14.72
C GLN A 23 -4.79 2.33 -14.61
N GLY A 24 -3.67 2.61 -13.95
CA GLY A 24 -2.60 1.64 -13.70
C GLY A 24 -1.64 1.40 -14.86
N VAL A 25 -1.65 2.28 -15.88
CA VAL A 25 -0.66 2.22 -16.96
C VAL A 25 0.61 2.95 -16.48
N GLY A 26 1.64 2.17 -16.13
CA GLY A 26 2.97 2.67 -15.74
C GLY A 26 3.18 2.91 -14.24
N LEU A 27 4.18 3.72 -13.89
CA LEU A 27 4.62 4.00 -12.50
C LEU A 27 3.58 4.79 -11.67
N GLY A 28 2.44 5.18 -12.24
CA GLY A 28 1.46 6.12 -11.67
C GLY A 28 0.90 5.73 -10.30
N ILE A 29 0.57 4.45 -10.06
CA ILE A 29 0.04 3.98 -8.76
C ILE A 29 1.09 4.11 -7.64
N GLN A 30 2.38 3.91 -7.93
CA GLN A 30 3.44 4.10 -6.94
C GLN A 30 3.67 5.57 -6.61
N PHE A 31 3.56 6.47 -7.60
CA PHE A 31 3.67 7.91 -7.38
C PHE A 31 2.48 8.49 -6.61
N LEU A 32 1.26 8.07 -6.93
CA LEU A 32 0.05 8.53 -6.24
C LEU A 32 0.04 8.15 -4.75
N ARG A 33 0.66 7.02 -4.36
CA ARG A 33 0.90 6.66 -2.95
C ARG A 33 1.80 7.64 -2.20
N HIS A 34 2.69 8.36 -2.90
CA HIS A 34 3.50 9.42 -2.29
C HIS A 34 2.66 10.68 -2.08
N VAL A 35 1.74 10.97 -3.01
CA VAL A 35 0.76 12.04 -2.84
C VAL A 35 0.00 11.82 -1.56
N GLU A 36 -0.48 10.62 -1.25
CA GLU A 36 -1.25 10.35 -0.02
C GLU A 36 -0.59 10.86 1.28
N ARG A 37 0.74 10.94 1.34
CA ARG A 37 1.50 11.43 2.51
C ARG A 37 1.74 12.94 2.53
N THR A 38 1.38 13.66 1.47
CA THR A 38 1.51 15.12 1.42
C THR A 38 0.34 15.82 2.12
N ARG A 39 0.60 16.99 2.71
CA ARG A 39 -0.43 17.78 3.40
C ARG A 39 -0.84 19.03 2.63
N VAL A 40 0.03 19.50 1.76
CA VAL A 40 -0.14 20.70 0.93
C VAL A 40 0.28 20.35 -0.49
N LEU A 41 -0.46 20.86 -1.47
CA LEU A 41 -0.18 20.68 -2.89
C LEU A 41 0.34 21.99 -3.47
N LEU A 42 1.42 21.92 -4.25
CA LEU A 42 1.88 23.02 -5.09
C LEU A 42 1.59 22.63 -6.54
N HIS A 43 0.62 23.30 -7.15
CA HIS A 43 0.16 22.98 -8.49
C HIS A 43 0.82 23.93 -9.48
N LEU A 44 1.83 23.43 -10.18
CA LEU A 44 2.59 24.21 -11.15
C LEU A 44 1.86 24.21 -12.50
N VAL A 45 1.53 25.40 -13.00
CA VAL A 45 0.89 25.61 -14.30
C VAL A 45 1.80 26.49 -15.16
N GLU A 46 2.01 26.12 -16.41
CA GLU A 46 2.92 26.82 -17.31
C GLU A 46 2.25 28.02 -17.98
N MET A 47 2.87 29.20 -17.92
CA MET A 47 2.34 30.43 -18.53
C MET A 47 2.99 30.78 -19.87
N ASP A 48 3.65 29.82 -20.53
CA ASP A 48 4.18 29.99 -21.88
C ASP A 48 3.01 30.14 -22.89
N PRO A 49 2.88 31.28 -23.60
CA PRO A 49 1.84 31.44 -24.62
C PRO A 49 2.02 30.53 -25.83
N ASP A 50 3.24 30.07 -26.11
CA ASP A 50 3.59 29.29 -27.30
C ASP A 50 3.50 27.77 -27.06
N ASN A 51 3.11 27.33 -25.86
CA ASN A 51 3.02 25.91 -25.51
C ASN A 51 1.80 25.17 -26.12
N GLY A 52 0.89 25.90 -26.77
CA GLY A 52 -0.29 25.35 -27.45
C GLY A 52 -1.36 24.76 -26.53
N ARG A 53 -1.30 24.98 -25.21
CA ARG A 53 -2.24 24.44 -24.21
C ARG A 53 -2.76 25.53 -23.30
N GLU A 54 -4.07 25.58 -23.07
CA GLU A 54 -4.66 26.58 -22.20
C GLU A 54 -4.37 26.29 -20.71
N PRO A 55 -3.92 27.27 -19.91
CA PRO A 55 -3.45 27.01 -18.54
C PRO A 55 -4.58 26.53 -17.62
N LEU A 56 -5.80 26.98 -17.91
CA LEU A 56 -6.99 26.57 -17.17
C LEU A 56 -7.36 25.11 -17.44
N ASP A 57 -7.15 24.64 -18.68
CA ASP A 57 -7.38 23.25 -19.06
C ASP A 57 -6.33 22.34 -18.41
N ASP A 58 -5.05 22.75 -18.41
CA ASP A 58 -3.98 22.03 -17.72
C ASP A 58 -4.29 21.90 -16.21
N TYR A 59 -4.72 22.99 -15.58
CA TYR A 59 -5.13 23.01 -14.18
C TYR A 59 -6.33 22.06 -13.90
N ASP A 60 -7.36 22.12 -14.74
CA ASP A 60 -8.56 21.30 -14.58
C ASP A 60 -8.27 19.81 -14.82
N GLN A 61 -7.41 19.50 -15.78
CA GLN A 61 -7.00 18.14 -16.09
C GLN A 61 -6.29 17.48 -14.91
N ILE A 62 -5.30 18.14 -14.32
CA ILE A 62 -4.59 17.61 -13.14
C ILE A 62 -5.55 17.43 -11.96
N ARG A 63 -6.45 18.39 -11.70
CA ARG A 63 -7.45 18.26 -10.61
C ARG A 63 -8.40 17.08 -10.85
N LYS A 64 -8.83 16.88 -12.09
CA LYS A 64 -9.68 15.74 -12.46
C LYS A 64 -8.96 14.42 -12.22
N GLU A 65 -7.68 14.32 -12.56
CA GLU A 65 -6.88 13.11 -12.35
C GLU A 65 -6.63 12.82 -10.86
N LEU A 66 -6.32 13.85 -10.07
CA LEU A 66 -6.18 13.73 -8.61
C LEU A 66 -7.48 13.27 -7.96
N GLY A 67 -8.63 13.83 -8.36
CA GLY A 67 -9.95 13.41 -7.88
C GLY A 67 -10.31 11.99 -8.27
N ALA A 68 -10.03 11.60 -9.53
CA ALA A 68 -10.27 10.24 -10.02
C ALA A 68 -9.50 9.17 -9.22
N TYR A 69 -8.36 9.53 -8.62
CA TYR A 69 -7.61 8.65 -7.74
C TYR A 69 -8.14 8.66 -6.29
N ASP A 70 -8.23 9.84 -5.69
CA ASP A 70 -8.79 10.02 -4.35
C ASP A 70 -9.33 11.44 -4.15
N ASP A 71 -10.66 11.56 -4.03
CA ASP A 71 -11.36 12.80 -3.72
C ASP A 71 -10.85 13.50 -2.44
N ASN A 72 -10.23 12.77 -1.51
CA ASN A 72 -9.64 13.38 -0.32
C ASN A 72 -8.40 14.23 -0.64
N ILE A 73 -7.70 13.97 -1.75
CA ILE A 73 -6.56 14.79 -2.18
C ILE A 73 -7.03 16.19 -2.56
N LEU A 74 -8.22 16.32 -3.17
CA LEU A 74 -8.80 17.62 -3.56
C LEU A 74 -9.22 18.49 -2.37
N LYS A 75 -9.32 17.91 -1.16
CA LYS A 75 -9.62 18.64 0.08
C LYS A 75 -8.38 19.27 0.72
N ARG A 76 -7.19 18.97 0.20
CA ARG A 76 -5.92 19.47 0.72
C ARG A 76 -5.73 20.93 0.36
N PRO A 77 -5.12 21.75 1.22
CA PRO A 77 -4.68 23.08 0.84
C PRO A 77 -3.80 23.02 -0.40
N GLU A 78 -4.17 23.80 -1.41
CA GLU A 78 -3.47 23.90 -2.69
C GLU A 78 -2.99 25.34 -2.88
N LEU A 79 -1.73 25.47 -3.32
CA LEU A 79 -1.14 26.71 -3.83
C LEU A 79 -0.97 26.56 -5.34
N VAL A 80 -1.64 27.41 -6.10
CA VAL A 80 -1.54 27.41 -7.57
C VAL A 80 -0.37 28.29 -7.96
N VAL A 81 0.56 27.74 -8.73
CA VAL A 81 1.86 28.34 -9.03
C VAL A 81 1.99 28.50 -10.54
N ALA A 82 1.83 29.72 -11.03
CA ALA A 82 2.14 30.10 -12.40
C ALA A 82 3.66 30.11 -12.61
N THR A 83 4.16 29.26 -13.51
CA THR A 83 5.59 29.07 -13.78
C THR A 83 5.99 29.62 -15.15
N LYS A 84 7.31 29.76 -15.38
CA LYS A 84 7.91 30.37 -16.58
C LYS A 84 7.54 31.83 -16.83
N MET A 85 7.37 32.60 -15.76
CA MET A 85 6.97 34.01 -15.82
C MET A 85 8.06 34.97 -16.34
N ASP A 86 9.21 34.44 -16.76
CA ASP A 86 10.26 35.14 -17.50
C ASP A 86 9.98 35.23 -19.01
N LEU A 87 9.02 34.46 -19.54
CA LEU A 87 8.70 34.46 -20.95
C LEU A 87 7.87 35.68 -21.38
N PRO A 88 8.09 36.21 -22.60
CA PRO A 88 7.22 37.23 -23.18
C PRO A 88 5.76 36.75 -23.25
N GLY A 89 4.81 37.64 -22.94
CA GLY A 89 3.37 37.31 -22.96
C GLY A 89 2.86 36.51 -21.75
N ALA A 90 3.74 35.95 -20.91
CA ALA A 90 3.33 35.20 -19.72
C ALA A 90 2.54 36.05 -18.72
N ALA A 91 2.83 37.34 -18.61
CA ALA A 91 2.13 38.26 -17.70
C ALA A 91 0.66 38.48 -18.09
N GLU A 92 0.37 38.61 -19.39
CA GLU A 92 -1.00 38.76 -19.90
C GLU A 92 -1.79 37.46 -19.70
N ARG A 93 -1.18 36.32 -20.09
CA ARG A 93 -1.75 34.98 -19.89
C ARG A 93 -2.02 34.68 -18.41
N PHE A 94 -1.13 35.09 -17.52
CA PHE A 94 -1.32 34.96 -16.07
C PHE A 94 -2.47 35.85 -15.55
N ALA A 95 -2.67 37.04 -16.08
CA ALA A 95 -3.76 37.92 -15.66
C ALA A 95 -5.13 37.27 -15.92
N ASP A 96 -5.31 36.71 -17.11
CA ASP A 96 -6.54 35.99 -17.49
C ASP A 96 -6.72 34.71 -16.65
N PHE A 97 -5.65 33.92 -16.50
CA PHE A 97 -5.67 32.71 -15.67
C PHE A 97 -6.01 33.01 -14.20
N LYS A 98 -5.39 34.05 -13.62
CA LYS A 98 -5.66 34.50 -12.26
C LYS A 98 -7.11 34.96 -12.09
N ALA A 99 -7.65 35.71 -13.05
CA ALA A 99 -9.04 36.14 -13.02
C ALA A 99 -10.00 34.93 -13.04
N ALA A 100 -9.72 33.92 -13.87
CA ALA A 100 -10.49 32.68 -13.92
C ALA A 100 -10.45 31.89 -12.60
N LEU A 101 -9.28 31.77 -11.97
CA LEU A 101 -9.13 31.11 -10.66
C LEU A 101 -9.89 31.84 -9.55
N LEU A 102 -9.80 33.17 -9.50
CA LEU A 102 -10.52 33.99 -8.53
C LEU A 102 -12.05 33.85 -8.69
N ALA A 103 -12.54 33.85 -9.94
CA ALA A 103 -13.95 33.64 -10.23
C ALA A 103 -14.45 32.24 -9.79
N ARG A 104 -13.55 31.26 -9.73
CA ARG A 104 -13.81 29.90 -9.23
C ARG A 104 -13.64 29.76 -7.71
N GLY A 105 -13.33 30.85 -6.99
CA GLY A 105 -13.22 30.88 -5.54
C GLY A 105 -11.85 30.47 -4.99
N VAL A 106 -10.81 30.37 -5.82
CA VAL A 106 -9.43 30.20 -5.33
C VAL A 106 -9.00 31.48 -4.63
N ALA A 107 -8.46 31.37 -3.42
CA ALA A 107 -8.05 32.53 -2.64
C ALA A 107 -6.86 33.25 -3.32
N ALA A 108 -6.89 34.58 -3.36
CA ALA A 108 -5.84 35.36 -4.02
C ALA A 108 -4.44 35.15 -3.40
N ASP A 109 -4.38 34.87 -2.10
CA ASP A 109 -3.14 34.57 -1.36
C ASP A 109 -2.65 33.11 -1.55
N HIS A 110 -3.37 32.30 -2.33
CA HIS A 110 -2.98 30.96 -2.76
C HIS A 110 -2.51 30.91 -4.21
N ILE A 111 -2.49 32.04 -4.92
CA ILE A 111 -2.05 32.14 -6.31
C ILE A 111 -0.69 32.83 -6.37
N PHE A 112 0.31 32.13 -6.87
CA PHE A 112 1.69 32.59 -6.95
C PHE A 112 2.17 32.63 -8.38
N GLU A 113 3.09 33.54 -8.66
CA GLU A 113 3.82 33.62 -9.92
C GLU A 113 5.31 33.44 -9.64
N ILE A 114 5.97 32.55 -10.37
CA ILE A 114 7.39 32.27 -10.21
C ILE A 114 8.12 32.20 -11.55
N SER A 115 9.42 32.48 -11.48
CA SER A 115 10.35 32.14 -12.54
C SER A 115 11.55 31.45 -11.90
N SER A 116 11.73 30.17 -12.23
CA SER A 116 12.87 29.38 -11.75
C SER A 116 14.18 29.88 -12.33
N LEU A 117 14.15 30.47 -13.54
CA LEU A 117 15.34 31.03 -14.20
C LEU A 117 15.85 32.28 -13.48
N THR A 118 14.94 33.16 -13.05
CA THR A 118 15.29 34.42 -12.36
C THR A 118 15.20 34.32 -10.84
N HIS A 119 14.81 33.16 -10.30
CA HIS A 119 14.45 32.93 -8.89
C HIS A 119 13.36 33.86 -8.33
N ARG A 120 12.62 34.57 -9.20
CA ARG A 120 11.54 35.48 -8.79
C ARG A 120 10.38 34.68 -8.20
N GLY A 121 9.84 35.15 -7.07
CA GLY A 121 8.63 34.60 -6.43
C GLY A 121 8.82 33.30 -5.65
N VAL A 122 9.99 32.65 -5.77
CA VAL A 122 10.26 31.36 -5.10
C VAL A 122 10.31 31.50 -3.58
N THR A 123 11.03 32.49 -3.04
CA THR A 123 11.13 32.69 -1.59
C THR A 123 9.75 32.95 -0.94
N PRO A 124 8.94 33.91 -1.43
CA PRO A 124 7.58 34.10 -0.91
C PRO A 124 6.70 32.84 -0.97
N LEU A 125 6.78 32.07 -2.07
CA LEU A 125 6.06 30.81 -2.21
C LEU A 125 6.46 29.80 -1.13
N MET A 126 7.76 29.66 -0.84
CA MET A 126 8.24 28.74 0.21
C MET A 126 7.78 29.16 1.61
N HIS A 127 7.79 30.46 1.93
CA HIS A 127 7.26 30.96 3.20
C HIS A 127 5.76 30.69 3.33
N LYS A 128 4.96 30.97 2.29
CA LYS A 128 3.52 30.66 2.32
C LYS A 128 3.28 29.15 2.46
N THR A 129 4.08 28.33 1.78
CA THR A 129 3.99 26.87 1.90
C THR A 129 4.21 26.43 3.34
N ALA A 130 5.22 26.98 4.03
CA ALA A 130 5.47 26.68 5.43
C ALA A 130 4.34 27.16 6.35
N GLU A 131 3.76 28.33 6.08
CA GLU A 131 2.60 28.86 6.81
C GLU A 131 1.38 27.93 6.68
N VAL A 132 1.03 27.55 5.45
CA VAL A 132 -0.10 26.65 5.16
C VAL A 132 0.16 25.27 5.74
N LEU A 133 1.40 24.79 5.74
CA LEU A 133 1.75 23.49 6.33
C LEU A 133 1.56 23.47 7.86
N LYS A 134 1.63 24.61 8.56
CA LYS A 134 1.36 24.69 10.01
C LYS A 134 -0.11 24.46 10.33
N THR A 135 -1.03 24.89 9.45
CA THR A 135 -2.48 24.80 9.66
C THR A 135 -3.14 23.64 8.90
N ALA A 136 -2.44 23.04 7.93
CA ALA A 136 -2.97 21.97 7.10
C ALA A 136 -3.38 20.75 7.96
N PRO A 137 -4.58 20.18 7.77
CA PRO A 137 -4.98 18.98 8.48
C PRO A 137 -4.07 17.79 8.13
N HIS A 138 -3.97 16.83 9.04
CA HIS A 138 -3.31 15.56 8.75
C HIS A 138 -4.31 14.69 7.98
N PHE A 139 -3.92 14.25 6.78
CA PHE A 139 -4.72 13.32 5.99
C PHE A 139 -4.17 11.92 6.21
N GLU A 140 -4.98 11.04 6.79
CA GLU A 140 -4.67 9.62 6.83
C GLU A 140 -4.58 9.12 5.37
N PRO A 141 -3.47 8.46 4.96
CA PRO A 141 -3.44 7.81 3.66
C PRO A 141 -4.58 6.79 3.60
N LYS A 142 -5.15 6.54 2.42
CA LYS A 142 -6.04 5.38 2.24
C LYS A 142 -5.25 4.17 2.72
N GLN A 143 -5.62 3.64 3.89
CA GLN A 143 -5.20 2.31 4.24
C GLN A 143 -5.77 1.47 3.10
N ALA A 144 -4.90 0.99 2.20
CA ALA A 144 -5.23 -0.20 1.45
C ALA A 144 -5.78 -1.13 2.51
N ALA A 145 -7.01 -1.62 2.32
CA ALA A 145 -7.52 -2.69 3.14
C ALA A 145 -6.52 -3.84 2.97
N VAL A 146 -5.47 -3.81 3.79
CA VAL A 146 -4.89 -5.03 4.29
C VAL A 146 -6.10 -5.57 5.01
N GLU A 147 -6.80 -6.49 4.36
CA GLU A 147 -7.53 -7.49 5.09
C GLU A 147 -6.48 -8.09 6.02
N THR A 148 -6.30 -7.47 7.18
CA THR A 148 -5.91 -8.18 8.37
C THR A 148 -7.07 -9.13 8.55
N ALA A 149 -7.01 -10.26 7.85
CA ALA A 149 -7.64 -11.45 8.32
C ALA A 149 -7.13 -11.54 9.74
N ASP A 150 -7.99 -11.17 10.70
CA ASP A 150 -7.79 -11.48 12.10
C ASP A 150 -7.73 -13.00 12.11
N TYR A 151 -6.53 -13.54 11.92
CA TYR A 151 -6.22 -14.92 12.20
C TYR A 151 -6.34 -15.03 13.71
N LYS A 152 -7.59 -15.15 14.18
CA LYS A 152 -7.87 -15.74 15.47
C LYS A 152 -7.32 -17.15 15.35
N TYR A 153 -6.09 -17.31 15.84
CA TYR A 153 -5.48 -18.61 16.04
C TYR A 153 -6.45 -19.41 16.91
N GLN A 154 -7.27 -20.23 16.28
CA GLN A 154 -7.99 -21.28 16.97
C GLN A 154 -6.96 -22.38 17.15
N PRO A 155 -6.64 -22.77 18.40
CA PRO A 155 -5.86 -23.98 18.61
C PRO A 155 -6.71 -25.14 18.10
N GLU A 156 -6.46 -25.54 16.85
CA GLU A 156 -6.98 -26.80 16.35
C GLU A 156 -6.41 -27.92 17.22
N PRO A 157 -7.22 -28.91 17.60
CA PRO A 157 -6.75 -30.02 18.41
C PRO A 157 -5.58 -30.70 17.70
N ALA A 158 -4.45 -30.81 18.40
CA ALA A 158 -3.16 -31.20 17.81
C ALA A 158 -3.14 -32.60 17.19
N LEU A 159 -4.12 -33.45 17.52
CA LEU A 159 -4.27 -34.82 17.06
C LEU A 159 -5.69 -35.32 17.36
N LYS A 160 -6.38 -35.92 16.40
CA LYS A 160 -7.60 -36.70 16.61
C LYS A 160 -7.39 -38.12 16.13
N VAL A 161 -7.73 -39.08 17.00
CA VAL A 161 -7.74 -40.52 16.69
C VAL A 161 -9.19 -40.95 16.56
N THR A 162 -9.57 -41.51 15.41
CA THR A 162 -10.88 -42.11 15.18
C THR A 162 -10.73 -43.57 14.80
N ARG A 163 -11.69 -44.42 15.13
CA ARG A 163 -11.68 -45.84 14.75
C ARG A 163 -12.69 -46.08 13.64
N ASP A 164 -12.25 -46.66 12.53
CA ASP A 164 -13.11 -46.97 11.40
C ASP A 164 -13.85 -48.31 11.57
N SER A 165 -14.85 -48.58 10.73
CA SER A 165 -15.68 -49.80 10.79
C SER A 165 -14.90 -51.10 10.69
N ASP A 166 -13.73 -51.04 10.06
CA ASP A 166 -12.86 -52.19 9.78
C ASP A 166 -11.83 -52.45 10.89
N GLY A 167 -11.89 -51.66 11.98
CA GLY A 167 -11.02 -51.80 13.15
C GLY A 167 -9.76 -50.95 13.11
N THR A 168 -9.43 -50.35 11.96
CA THR A 168 -8.27 -49.47 11.74
C THR A 168 -8.40 -48.13 12.48
N PHE A 169 -7.32 -47.67 13.11
CA PHE A 169 -7.23 -46.37 13.74
C PHE A 169 -6.79 -45.30 12.73
N VAL A 170 -7.60 -44.28 12.51
CA VAL A 170 -7.32 -43.17 11.60
C VAL A 170 -6.85 -41.96 12.41
N LEU A 171 -5.65 -41.46 12.07
CA LEU A 171 -5.05 -40.27 12.67
C LEU A 171 -5.32 -39.05 11.78
N THR A 172 -5.92 -38.01 12.35
CA THR A 172 -6.19 -36.74 11.66
C THR A 172 -5.59 -35.56 12.42
N GLY A 173 -5.00 -34.61 11.69
CA GLY A 173 -4.44 -33.40 12.26
C GLY A 173 -3.38 -32.74 11.38
N ASP A 174 -3.49 -31.42 11.24
CA ASP A 174 -2.65 -30.58 10.39
C ASP A 174 -1.14 -30.80 10.57
N LYS A 175 -0.70 -31.02 11.81
CA LYS A 175 0.72 -31.26 12.11
C LYS A 175 1.21 -32.60 11.60
N ILE A 176 0.42 -33.67 11.71
CA ILE A 176 0.78 -35.01 11.25
C ILE A 176 0.68 -35.08 9.74
N GLU A 177 -0.38 -34.54 9.15
CA GLU A 177 -0.54 -34.51 7.69
C GLU A 177 0.59 -33.71 7.01
N ARG A 178 0.99 -32.58 7.60
CA ARG A 178 2.14 -31.81 7.11
C ARG A 178 3.46 -32.56 7.29
N ALA A 179 3.67 -33.23 8.43
CA ALA A 179 4.85 -34.04 8.66
C ALA A 179 4.93 -35.22 7.66
N PHE A 180 3.80 -35.87 7.39
CA PHE A 180 3.68 -36.96 6.42
C PHE A 180 4.01 -36.49 5.00
N LYS A 181 3.40 -35.38 4.54
CA LYS A 181 3.68 -34.78 3.22
C LYS A 181 5.14 -34.34 3.03
N MET A 182 5.85 -34.06 4.12
CA MET A 182 7.27 -33.67 4.09
C MET A 182 8.22 -34.86 4.31
N ALA A 183 7.70 -36.02 4.72
CA ALA A 183 8.49 -37.22 4.94
C ALA A 183 8.66 -37.99 3.63
N ASN A 184 9.88 -38.42 3.34
CA ASN A 184 10.14 -39.37 2.27
C ASN A 184 10.15 -40.78 2.86
N LEU A 185 9.03 -41.50 2.78
CA LEU A 185 8.86 -42.82 3.36
C LEU A 185 9.47 -43.95 2.51
N ASP A 186 9.92 -43.66 1.29
CA ASP A 186 10.55 -44.64 0.40
C ASP A 186 11.99 -45.00 0.83
N HIS A 187 12.54 -44.28 1.81
CA HIS A 187 13.87 -44.53 2.37
C HIS A 187 13.78 -44.81 3.87
N GLU A 188 14.55 -45.81 4.32
CA GLU A 188 14.59 -46.27 5.72
C GLU A 188 14.90 -45.13 6.71
N ASP A 189 15.80 -44.23 6.34
CA ASP A 189 16.13 -43.03 7.13
C ASP A 189 14.96 -42.05 7.27
N GLY A 190 14.14 -41.93 6.22
CA GLY A 190 12.98 -41.05 6.22
C GLY A 190 11.83 -41.62 7.06
N ALA A 191 11.59 -42.94 6.95
CA ALA A 191 10.66 -43.65 7.82
C ALA A 191 11.04 -43.55 9.30
N MET A 192 12.32 -43.74 9.64
CA MET A 192 12.80 -43.59 11.03
C MET A 192 12.66 -42.16 11.56
N ARG A 193 12.92 -41.14 10.75
CA ARG A 193 12.71 -39.73 11.14
C ARG A 193 11.24 -39.43 11.40
N PHE A 194 10.37 -39.92 10.53
CA PHE A 194 8.93 -39.75 10.67
C PHE A 194 8.41 -40.46 11.93
N ALA A 195 8.83 -41.70 12.20
CA ALA A 195 8.49 -42.42 13.43
C ALA A 195 8.91 -41.66 14.70
N ARG A 196 10.12 -41.07 14.72
CA ARG A 196 10.56 -40.22 15.85
C ARG A 196 9.72 -38.96 16.00
N GLN A 197 9.28 -38.38 14.88
CA GLN A 197 8.44 -37.20 14.87
C GLN A 197 7.05 -37.51 15.43
N LEU A 198 6.45 -38.66 15.06
CA LEU A 198 5.18 -39.14 15.64
C LEU A 198 5.26 -39.31 17.17
N ARG A 199 6.35 -39.90 17.68
CA ARG A 199 6.59 -40.01 19.13
C ARG A 199 6.66 -38.65 19.82
N SER A 200 7.38 -37.68 19.23
CA SER A 200 7.48 -36.33 19.78
C SER A 200 6.13 -35.57 19.79
N MET A 201 5.20 -36.00 18.95
CA MET A 201 3.85 -35.43 18.83
C MET A 201 2.85 -36.10 19.78
N GLY A 202 3.24 -37.14 20.52
CA GLY A 202 2.37 -37.84 21.47
C GLY A 202 1.36 -38.78 20.81
N VAL A 203 1.66 -39.28 19.61
CA VAL A 203 0.76 -40.17 18.85
C VAL A 203 0.59 -41.52 19.55
N ASP A 204 1.67 -42.10 20.07
CA ASP A 204 1.65 -43.40 20.76
C ASP A 204 0.73 -43.36 21.99
N ASP A 205 0.78 -42.27 22.76
CA ASP A 205 -0.07 -42.09 23.94
C ASP A 205 -1.54 -41.90 23.53
N ALA A 206 -1.81 -41.16 22.45
CA ALA A 206 -3.16 -40.96 21.94
C ALA A 206 -3.78 -42.25 21.36
N LEU A 207 -2.97 -43.10 20.71
CA LEU A 207 -3.40 -44.42 20.24
C LEU A 207 -3.68 -45.37 21.41
N ARG A 208 -2.84 -45.32 22.46
CA ARG A 208 -3.05 -46.10 23.68
C ARG A 208 -4.33 -45.69 24.41
N ASP A 209 -4.58 -44.38 24.54
CA ASP A 209 -5.81 -43.84 25.13
C ASP A 209 -7.06 -44.19 24.30
N ALA A 210 -6.91 -44.35 22.99
CA ALA A 210 -7.95 -44.83 22.09
C ALA A 210 -8.14 -46.37 22.12
N GLY A 211 -7.28 -47.10 22.83
CA GLY A 211 -7.34 -48.55 23.00
C GLY A 211 -6.71 -49.36 21.88
N ALA A 212 -5.71 -48.81 21.17
CA ALA A 212 -4.91 -49.58 20.20
C ALA A 212 -3.94 -50.52 20.93
N GLU A 213 -3.85 -51.77 20.45
CA GLU A 213 -2.89 -52.77 20.90
C GLU A 213 -1.78 -52.95 19.85
N SER A 214 -0.63 -53.48 20.28
CA SER A 214 0.46 -53.83 19.35
C SER A 214 -0.03 -54.84 18.32
N GLY A 215 0.06 -54.49 17.04
CA GLY A 215 -0.49 -55.27 15.93
C GLY A 215 -1.71 -54.65 15.25
N ASP A 216 -2.30 -53.61 15.84
CA ASP A 216 -3.40 -52.88 15.22
C ASP A 216 -2.93 -52.02 14.04
N LEU A 217 -3.79 -51.90 13.02
CA LEU A 217 -3.52 -51.06 11.85
C LEU A 217 -3.86 -49.59 12.13
N VAL A 218 -2.94 -48.71 11.77
CA VAL A 218 -3.05 -47.26 11.89
C VAL A 218 -2.90 -46.63 10.52
N ALA A 219 -3.81 -45.71 10.18
CA ALA A 219 -3.83 -45.00 8.92
C ALA A 219 -3.59 -43.50 9.12
N ILE A 220 -2.75 -42.93 8.26
CA ILE A 220 -2.54 -41.48 8.08
C ILE A 220 -2.72 -41.21 6.58
N ASP A 221 -3.76 -40.47 6.22
CA ASP A 221 -4.12 -40.19 4.82
C ASP A 221 -4.24 -41.50 4.00
N ASP A 222 -3.37 -41.70 3.00
CA ASP A 222 -3.32 -42.90 2.15
C ASP A 222 -2.34 -43.99 2.63
N PHE A 223 -1.63 -43.75 3.74
CA PHE A 223 -0.63 -44.67 4.28
C PHE A 223 -1.14 -45.43 5.49
N THR A 224 -0.97 -46.75 5.48
CA THR A 224 -1.34 -47.65 6.60
C THR A 224 -0.10 -48.38 7.12
N PHE A 225 0.06 -48.43 8.43
CA PHE A 225 1.14 -49.13 9.10
C PHE A 225 0.64 -49.85 10.35
N GLU A 226 1.45 -50.79 10.85
CA GLU A 226 1.16 -51.53 12.07
C GLU A 226 1.68 -50.75 13.29
N PHE A 227 0.85 -50.62 14.32
CA PHE A 227 1.27 -50.05 15.59
C PHE A 227 2.14 -51.06 16.32
N VAL A 228 3.39 -50.67 16.60
CA VAL A 228 4.36 -51.48 17.35
C VAL A 228 4.90 -50.63 18.49
N GLU A 229 4.70 -51.11 19.73
CA GLU A 229 5.20 -50.46 20.95
C GLU A 229 6.74 -50.48 21.08
#